data_AF-A0A9D8J5U4-F1
#
_entry.id   AF-A0A9D8J5U4-F1
#
_cell.length_a   1.000
_cell.length_b   1.000
_cell.length_c   1.000
_cell.angle_alpha   90.00
_cell.angle_beta   90.00
_cell.angle_gamma   90.00
#
_symmetry.space_group_name_H-M   'P 1'
#
loop_
_entity.id
_entity.type
_entity.pdbx_description
1 polymer ?
#
loop_
_entity_poly.entity_id
_entity_poly.type
_entity_poly.pdbx_seq_one_letter_code
_entity_poly.pdbx_strand_id
1 'polypeptide(L)'
;MKTLIYLSALCVLVLLIEPARAQPAPKKKAFEAERIPGERLIAAKPEVAGKTKAWVWYAPDWALGDAEEWMVEQFLEAGISVAAGGAAYVGPAAIKSQTDFYVEMTEKRGYAKKPILIGRSQGGLRR
;
A
#
# COMPACT_ATOMS: atom_id res chain seq x y z
N MET A 1 56.99 -19.96 -14.29
CA MET A 1 55.91 -20.81 -13.73
C MET A 1 55.30 -20.28 -12.44
N LYS A 2 56.07 -19.76 -11.47
CA LYS A 2 55.52 -19.23 -10.19
C LYS A 2 54.58 -18.02 -10.36
N THR A 3 54.88 -17.10 -11.28
CA THR A 3 54.10 -15.88 -11.53
C THR A 3 52.68 -16.16 -12.07
N LEU A 4 52.50 -17.24 -12.83
CA LEU A 4 51.21 -17.66 -13.38
C LEU A 4 50.29 -18.29 -12.30
N ILE A 5 50.91 -18.87 -11.26
CA ILE A 5 50.21 -19.41 -10.08
C ILE A 5 49.74 -18.27 -9.17
N TYR A 6 50.53 -17.20 -9.00
CA TYR A 6 50.10 -16.05 -8.21
C TYR A 6 48.98 -15.25 -8.88
N LEU A 7 48.98 -15.11 -10.22
CA LEU A 7 47.91 -14.43 -10.95
C LEU A 7 46.57 -15.19 -10.87
N SER A 8 46.61 -16.52 -10.94
CA SER A 8 45.42 -17.37 -10.80
C SER A 8 44.90 -17.39 -9.35
N ALA A 9 45.80 -17.45 -8.36
CA ALA A 9 45.42 -17.37 -6.95
C ALA A 9 44.77 -16.02 -6.58
N LEU A 10 45.25 -14.91 -7.18
CA LEU A 10 44.65 -13.58 -6.97
C LEU A 10 43.27 -13.46 -7.63
N CYS A 11 43.07 -14.05 -8.81
CA CYS A 11 41.77 -14.08 -9.48
C CYS A 11 40.72 -14.90 -8.70
N VAL A 12 41.13 -16.01 -8.07
CA VAL A 12 40.24 -16.82 -7.22
C VAL A 12 39.88 -16.08 -5.93
N LEU A 13 40.82 -15.33 -5.34
CA LEU A 13 40.55 -14.52 -4.15
C LEU A 13 39.58 -13.36 -4.44
N VAL A 14 39.65 -12.75 -5.63
CA VAL A 14 38.73 -11.67 -6.05
C VAL A 14 37.33 -12.21 -6.37
N LEU A 15 37.21 -13.43 -6.90
CA LEU A 15 35.91 -14.07 -7.17
C LEU A 15 35.18 -14.53 -5.89
N LEU A 16 35.90 -14.74 -4.79
CA LEU A 16 35.30 -15.07 -3.48
C LEU A 16 34.77 -13.83 -2.74
N ILE A 17 35.08 -12.63 -3.23
CA ILE A 17 34.48 -11.37 -2.77
C ILE A 17 33.29 -11.05 -3.69
N GLU A 18 32.38 -12.01 -3.87
CA GLU A 18 31.02 -11.60 -4.18
C GLU A 18 30.52 -10.86 -2.92
N PRO A 19 30.10 -9.59 -3.02
CA PRO A 19 29.38 -9.00 -1.91
C PRO A 19 28.20 -9.94 -1.72
N ALA A 20 28.10 -10.57 -0.55
CA ALA A 20 26.91 -11.29 -0.15
C ALA A 20 25.77 -10.32 -0.38
N ARG A 21 25.05 -10.51 -1.50
CA ARG A 21 23.97 -9.65 -1.91
C ARG A 21 22.95 -9.90 -0.83
N ALA A 22 22.94 -9.02 0.17
CA ALA A 22 22.11 -9.18 1.35
C ALA A 22 20.71 -9.46 0.81
N GLN A 23 20.26 -10.71 0.95
CA GLN A 23 18.92 -11.07 0.56
C GLN A 23 18.05 -10.13 1.37
N PRO A 24 17.25 -9.26 0.74
CA PRO A 24 16.42 -8.34 1.49
C PRO A 24 15.63 -9.19 2.46
N ALA A 25 15.79 -8.90 3.76
CA ALA A 25 15.12 -9.63 4.81
C ALA A 25 13.63 -9.75 4.43
N PRO A 26 12.99 -10.92 4.65
CA PRO A 26 11.60 -11.09 4.32
C PRO A 26 10.82 -9.94 4.95
N LYS A 27 10.29 -9.04 4.12
CA LYS A 27 9.57 -7.87 4.59
C LYS A 27 8.42 -8.38 5.46
N LYS A 28 8.42 -8.02 6.74
CA LYS A 28 7.20 -8.12 7.55
C LYS A 28 6.13 -7.35 6.78
N LYS A 29 4.93 -7.93 6.61
CA LYS A 29 3.78 -7.18 6.09
C LYS A 29 3.70 -5.86 6.85
N ALA A 30 3.80 -4.75 6.12
CA ALA A 30 4.04 -3.46 6.75
C ALA A 30 2.81 -2.93 7.51
N PHE A 31 1.63 -3.47 7.22
CA PHE A 31 0.37 -3.13 7.88
C PHE A 31 -0.60 -4.30 7.83
N GLU A 32 -1.54 -4.31 8.78
CA GLU A 32 -2.73 -5.15 8.73
C GLU A 32 -3.87 -4.38 8.06
N ALA A 33 -4.59 -5.06 7.18
CA ALA A 33 -5.76 -4.50 6.51
C ALA A 33 -7.01 -5.29 6.89
N GLU A 34 -8.03 -4.58 7.37
CA GLU A 34 -9.36 -5.13 7.62
C GLU A 34 -10.09 -5.27 6.28
N ARG A 35 -10.62 -6.47 5.98
CA ARG A 35 -11.54 -6.66 4.86
C ARG A 35 -12.95 -6.29 5.28
N ILE A 36 -13.60 -5.45 4.48
CA ILE A 36 -15.02 -5.12 4.64
C ILE A 36 -15.81 -5.57 3.40
N PRO A 37 -17.15 -5.71 3.49
CA PRO A 37 -17.98 -6.17 2.37
C PRO A 37 -17.78 -5.35 1.10
N GLY A 38 -17.82 -6.02 -0.06
CA GLY A 38 -17.62 -5.40 -1.37
C GLY A 38 -16.16 -5.24 -1.79
N GLU A 39 -15.30 -6.19 -1.40
CA GLU A 39 -13.86 -6.24 -1.72
C GLU A 39 -13.05 -5.01 -1.28
N ARG A 40 -13.50 -4.35 -0.21
CA ARG A 40 -12.87 -3.13 0.29
C ARG A 40 -11.93 -3.46 1.45
N LEU A 41 -10.87 -2.69 1.57
CA LEU A 41 -9.78 -2.90 2.52
C LEU A 41 -9.52 -1.62 3.29
N ILE A 42 -9.32 -1.72 4.60
CA ILE A 42 -8.94 -0.60 5.44
C ILE A 42 -7.60 -0.92 6.10
N ALA A 43 -6.56 -0.19 5.70
CA ALA A 43 -5.30 -0.12 6.41
C ALA A 43 -5.35 1.08 7.37
N ALA A 44 -5.40 0.81 8.67
CA ALA A 44 -5.57 1.85 9.69
C ALA A 44 -4.46 1.77 10.74
N LYS A 45 -4.09 2.94 11.25
CA LYS A 45 -3.34 3.05 12.51
C LYS A 45 -4.36 3.03 13.66
N PRO A 46 -4.09 2.35 14.78
CA PRO A 46 -5.00 2.34 15.93
C PRO A 46 -5.37 3.76 16.38
N GLU A 47 -6.60 3.91 16.87
CA GLU A 47 -7.25 5.19 17.15
C GLU A 47 -6.43 6.15 18.01
N VAL A 48 -6.25 7.38 17.53
CA VAL A 48 -5.91 8.52 18.39
C VAL A 48 -7.22 8.99 19.03
N ALA A 49 -7.44 8.63 20.30
CA ALA A 49 -8.66 8.97 21.03
C ALA A 49 -9.03 10.46 20.90
N GLY A 50 -10.30 10.74 20.58
CA GLY A 50 -10.87 12.09 20.59
C GLY A 50 -10.64 12.95 19.34
N LYS A 51 -10.04 12.42 18.26
CA LYS A 51 -9.85 13.16 17.00
C LYS A 51 -10.50 12.45 15.81
N THR A 52 -11.11 13.23 14.91
CA THR A 52 -11.62 12.73 13.62
C THR A 52 -10.50 12.06 12.83
N LYS A 53 -10.73 10.85 12.32
CA LYS A 53 -9.69 10.07 11.61
C LYS A 53 -9.46 10.62 10.20
N ALA A 54 -8.27 11.16 9.94
CA ALA A 54 -7.84 11.51 8.58
C ALA A 54 -7.67 10.24 7.75
N TRP A 55 -8.08 10.29 6.48
CA TRP A 55 -7.96 9.13 5.60
C TRP A 55 -7.82 9.48 4.12
N VAL A 56 -7.15 8.57 3.42
CA VAL A 56 -7.10 8.49 1.96
C VAL A 56 -8.18 7.50 1.51
N TRP A 57 -9.07 7.97 0.66
CA TRP A 57 -9.90 7.11 -0.17
C TRP A 57 -9.07 6.71 -1.38
N TYR A 58 -8.57 5.48 -1.37
CA TYR A 58 -7.88 4.91 -2.49
C TYR A 58 -8.88 4.18 -3.41
N ALA A 59 -8.95 4.60 -4.68
CA ALA A 59 -9.82 4.02 -5.69
C ALA A 59 -8.98 3.33 -6.77
N PRO A 60 -8.62 2.05 -6.57
CA PRO A 60 -7.78 1.34 -7.53
C PRO A 60 -8.57 0.47 -8.50
N ASP A 61 -8.13 0.40 -9.76
CA ASP A 61 -8.70 -0.50 -10.78
C ASP A 61 -8.71 -2.00 -10.37
N TRP A 62 -7.85 -2.38 -9.41
CA TRP A 62 -7.82 -3.71 -8.78
C TRP A 62 -7.53 -3.57 -7.27
N ALA A 63 -7.72 -4.62 -6.45
CA ALA A 63 -7.61 -4.54 -4.98
C ALA A 63 -6.27 -3.93 -4.46
N LEU A 64 -6.23 -3.43 -3.21
CA LEU A 64 -4.98 -2.99 -2.59
C LEU A 64 -4.00 -4.17 -2.47
N GLY A 65 -2.76 -4.02 -2.97
CA GLY A 65 -1.76 -5.09 -2.93
C GLY A 65 -0.32 -4.59 -2.77
N ASP A 66 0.64 -5.45 -3.12
CA ASP A 66 2.07 -5.23 -2.84
C ASP A 66 2.62 -3.94 -3.48
N ALA A 67 2.06 -3.51 -4.62
CA ALA A 67 2.49 -2.29 -5.31
C ALA A 67 2.14 -1.01 -4.51
N GLU A 68 1.12 -1.08 -3.66
CA GLU A 68 0.67 0.03 -2.83
C GLU A 68 1.26 0.00 -1.42
N GLU A 69 2.06 -1.01 -1.06
CA GLU A 69 2.57 -1.18 0.31
C GLU A 69 3.35 0.05 0.78
N TRP A 70 4.28 0.53 -0.05
CA TRP A 70 5.07 1.73 0.25
C TRP A 70 4.18 2.97 0.48
N MET A 71 3.12 3.13 -0.30
CA MET A 71 2.23 4.30 -0.20
C MET A 71 1.43 4.23 1.09
N VAL A 72 0.91 3.05 1.42
CA VAL A 72 0.16 2.80 2.65
C VAL A 72 1.05 3.05 3.87
N GLU A 73 2.28 2.55 3.86
CA GLU A 73 3.27 2.81 4.91
C GLU A 73 3.44 4.31 5.16
N GLN A 74 3.70 5.10 4.11
CA GLN A 74 3.93 6.54 4.24
C GLN A 74 2.71 7.28 4.83
N PHE A 75 1.49 6.92 4.43
CA PHE A 75 0.29 7.51 5.01
C PHE A 75 0.09 7.12 6.48
N LEU A 76 0.31 5.85 6.82
CA LEU A 76 0.20 5.36 8.20
C LEU A 76 1.27 5.99 9.12
N GLU A 77 2.49 6.18 8.63
CA GLU A 77 3.54 6.91 9.34
C GLU A 77 3.10 8.35 9.65
N ALA A 78 2.48 9.03 8.67
CA ALA A 78 1.89 10.36 8.82
C ALA A 78 0.60 10.40 9.66
N GLY A 79 0.10 9.26 10.15
CA GLY A 79 -1.13 9.18 10.95
C GLY A 79 -2.42 9.28 10.14
N ILE A 80 -2.34 9.01 8.83
CA ILE A 80 -3.46 9.02 7.89
C ILE A 80 -3.79 7.57 7.54
N SER A 81 -5.05 7.15 7.74
CA SER A 81 -5.48 5.80 7.34
C SER A 81 -5.66 5.70 5.83
N VAL A 82 -5.53 4.51 5.25
CA VAL A 82 -5.83 4.28 3.83
C VAL A 82 -6.98 3.30 3.74
N ALA A 83 -8.04 3.69 3.04
CA ALA A 83 -9.18 2.83 2.77
C ALA A 83 -9.35 2.66 1.26
N ALA A 84 -9.18 1.44 0.78
CA ALA A 84 -9.30 1.07 -0.61
C ALA A 84 -10.71 0.53 -0.89
N GLY A 85 -11.43 1.15 -1.81
CA GLY A 85 -12.79 0.72 -2.15
C GLY A 85 -13.49 1.61 -3.16
N GLY A 86 -14.57 1.10 -3.75
CA GLY A 86 -15.45 1.88 -4.62
C GLY A 86 -14.96 2.08 -6.05
N ALA A 87 -13.94 1.36 -6.50
CA ALA A 87 -13.40 1.49 -7.86
C ALA A 87 -14.20 0.73 -8.95
N ALA A 88 -15.45 0.37 -8.68
CA ALA A 88 -16.29 -0.25 -9.68
C ALA A 88 -16.54 0.73 -10.85
N TYR A 89 -16.48 0.20 -12.06
CA TYR A 89 -16.63 0.92 -13.33
C TYR A 89 -17.88 1.81 -13.40
N VAL A 90 -17.72 2.94 -14.08
CA VAL A 90 -18.71 4.01 -14.31
C VAL A 90 -20.15 3.49 -14.46
N GLY A 91 -21.10 4.07 -13.71
CA GLY A 91 -22.53 3.76 -13.81
C GLY A 91 -23.28 3.84 -12.48
N PRO A 92 -24.62 3.68 -12.48
CA PRO A 92 -25.45 3.82 -11.28
C PRO A 92 -25.04 2.89 -10.13
N ALA A 93 -24.66 1.66 -10.43
CA ALA A 93 -24.20 0.69 -9.44
C ALA A 93 -22.88 1.11 -8.78
N ALA A 94 -21.95 1.69 -9.54
CA ALA A 94 -20.69 2.20 -9.02
C ALA A 94 -20.87 3.45 -8.17
N ILE A 95 -21.75 4.37 -8.57
CA ILE A 95 -22.12 5.55 -7.77
C ILE A 95 -22.70 5.08 -6.42
N LYS A 96 -23.60 4.09 -6.44
CA LYS A 96 -24.16 3.53 -5.22
C LYS A 96 -23.08 2.89 -4.34
N SER A 97 -22.20 2.07 -4.92
CA SER A 97 -21.12 1.41 -4.17
C SER A 97 -20.16 2.42 -3.53
N GLN A 98 -19.80 3.47 -4.25
CA GLN A 98 -18.96 4.57 -3.74
C GLN A 98 -19.67 5.35 -2.63
N THR A 99 -20.96 5.66 -2.81
CA THR A 99 -21.77 6.32 -1.78
C THR A 99 -21.86 5.48 -0.51
N ASP A 100 -22.16 4.19 -0.64
CA ASP A 100 -22.26 3.26 0.49
C ASP A 100 -20.92 3.15 1.24
N PHE A 101 -19.79 3.14 0.51
CA PHE A 101 -18.47 3.12 1.09
C PHE A 101 -18.13 4.42 1.83
N TYR A 102 -18.45 5.57 1.23
CA TYR A 102 -18.28 6.87 1.88
C TYR A 102 -19.07 6.95 3.20
N VAL A 103 -20.35 6.56 3.18
CA VAL A 103 -21.21 6.56 4.38
C VAL A 103 -20.69 5.62 5.47
N GLU A 104 -20.23 4.42 5.10
CA GLU A 104 -19.61 3.48 6.02
C GLU A 104 -18.40 4.12 6.74
N MET A 105 -17.54 4.80 5.99
CA MET A 105 -16.34 5.44 6.54
C MET A 105 -16.69 6.64 7.44
N THR A 106 -17.53 7.57 6.95
CA THR A 106 -17.76 8.84 7.66
C THR A 106 -18.77 8.74 8.78
N GLU A 107 -19.87 8.02 8.57
CA GLU A 107 -20.99 8.02 9.52
C GLU A 107 -20.91 6.88 10.53
N LYS A 108 -20.32 5.73 10.16
CA LYS A 108 -20.23 4.58 11.08
C LYS A 108 -18.87 4.40 11.74
N ARG A 109 -17.78 4.73 11.04
CA ARG A 109 -16.41 4.46 11.49
C ARG A 109 -15.66 5.69 12.01
N GLY A 110 -16.28 6.87 11.95
CA GLY A 110 -15.74 8.12 12.52
C GLY A 110 -14.62 8.76 11.70
N TYR A 111 -14.53 8.45 10.41
CA TYR A 111 -13.58 9.08 9.51
C TYR A 111 -14.03 10.46 9.05
N ALA A 112 -13.07 11.31 8.67
CA ALA A 112 -13.33 12.68 8.25
C ALA A 112 -14.21 12.74 6.99
N LYS A 113 -15.18 13.67 6.95
CA LYS A 113 -16.06 13.91 5.79
C LYS A 113 -15.32 14.42 4.54
N LYS A 114 -14.06 14.85 4.68
CA LYS A 114 -13.22 15.33 3.58
C LYS A 114 -12.01 14.40 3.41
N PRO A 115 -12.18 13.24 2.74
CA PRO A 115 -11.04 12.37 2.40
C PRO A 115 -10.15 13.01 1.34
N ILE A 116 -8.90 12.56 1.29
CA ILE A 116 -8.04 12.72 0.12
C ILE A 116 -8.38 11.57 -0.83
N LEU A 117 -8.79 11.87 -2.07
CA LEU A 117 -9.03 10.84 -3.08
C LEU A 117 -7.79 10.61 -3.92
N ILE A 118 -7.37 9.35 -4.05
CA ILE A 118 -6.34 8.94 -5.02
C ILE A 118 -6.93 7.84 -5.89
N GLY A 119 -7.03 8.11 -7.19
CA GLY A 119 -7.45 7.12 -8.18
C GLY A 119 -6.26 6.53 -8.93
N ARG A 120 -6.25 5.21 -9.15
CA ARG A 120 -5.27 4.53 -10.02
C ARG A 120 -5.95 4.00 -11.27
N SER A 121 -5.38 4.27 -12.44
CA SER A 121 -5.93 3.86 -13.75
C SER A 121 -7.39 4.34 -13.88
N GLN A 122 -8.34 3.46 -14.20
CA GLN A 122 -9.76 3.81 -14.34
C GLN A 122 -10.40 4.32 -13.05
N GLY A 123 -9.85 3.97 -11.88
CA GLY A 123 -10.33 4.50 -10.60
C GLY A 123 -10.13 6.02 -10.43
N GLY A 124 -9.32 6.66 -11.29
CA GLY A 124 -9.21 8.12 -11.37
C GLY A 124 -10.27 8.79 -12.25
N LEU A 125 -11.01 8.03 -13.06
CA LEU A 125 -12.05 8.55 -13.94
C LEU A 125 -13.34 8.75 -13.16
N ARG A 126 -13.45 9.89 -12.47
CA ARG A 126 -14.74 10.40 -11.99
C ARG A 126 -15.34 11.31 -13.08
N ARG A 127 -16.31 10.79 -13.85
CA ARG A 127 -17.22 11.60 -14.66
C ARG A 127 -18.64 11.40 -14.16
#